data_AF-A0A941DND8-F1
#
_entry.id   AF-A0A941DND8-F1
#
_cell.length_a   1.000
_cell.length_b   1.000
_cell.length_c   1.000
_cell.angle_alpha   90.00
_cell.angle_beta   90.00
_cell.angle_gamma   90.00
#
_symmetry.space_group_name_H-M   'P 1'
#
loop_
_entity.id
_entity.type
_entity.pdbx_description
1 polymer ?
#
loop_
_entity_poly.entity_id
_entity_poly.type
_entity_poly.pdbx_seq_one_letter_code
_entity_poly.pdbx_strand_id
1 'polypeptide(L)'
;MKTMLMAVCMGLSGAVLAGDLQIEGKTALSEGDAASAIIKFTEAAKVNPFDPAALNNLAVALAAQGNYEKALETLERAYRLAPTRGDIQANLQSMRTWVARNAPQIQLKESKVKPVVNTYPDADIPPEPPPLWKK
;
A
#
# COMPACT_ATOMS: atom_id res chain seq x y z
N MET A 1 32.41 -10.94 -5.03
CA MET A 1 31.43 -11.64 -4.16
C MET A 1 30.62 -10.56 -3.47
N LYS A 2 29.36 -10.37 -3.88
CA LYS A 2 28.51 -9.25 -3.44
C LYS A 2 28.07 -9.47 -2.00
N THR A 3 28.33 -8.44 -1.20
CA THR A 3 28.04 -8.28 0.22
C THR A 3 26.60 -8.63 0.58
N MET A 4 26.44 -9.79 1.20
CA MET A 4 25.21 -10.25 1.87
C MET A 4 25.10 -9.57 3.25
N LEU A 5 25.09 -8.24 3.27
CA LEU A 5 25.06 -7.42 4.49
C LEU A 5 23.65 -6.84 4.69
N MET A 6 22.69 -7.68 5.09
CA MET A 6 21.36 -7.22 5.50
C MET A 6 20.77 -7.97 6.71
N ALA A 7 21.57 -8.75 7.45
CA ALA A 7 20.99 -9.72 8.37
C ALA A 7 21.20 -9.50 9.88
N VAL A 8 22.05 -8.56 10.34
CA VAL A 8 22.34 -8.49 11.78
C VAL A 8 22.57 -7.04 12.18
N CYS A 9 21.62 -6.40 12.88
CA CYS A 9 21.87 -5.34 13.89
C CYS A 9 20.61 -4.72 14.55
N MET A 10 19.37 -5.08 14.21
CA MET A 10 18.18 -4.36 14.73
C MET A 10 17.32 -5.18 15.69
N GLY A 11 17.91 -5.80 16.71
CA GLY A 11 17.20 -6.73 17.60
C GLY A 11 16.11 -6.12 18.50
N LEU A 12 16.18 -4.83 18.82
CA LEU A 12 15.19 -4.14 19.68
C LEU A 12 14.89 -2.71 19.19
N SER A 13 15.90 -1.93 18.79
CA SER A 13 15.71 -0.56 18.30
C SER A 13 14.96 -0.46 16.97
N GLY A 14 15.11 -1.45 16.08
CA GLY A 14 14.39 -1.47 14.81
C GLY A 14 12.91 -1.80 14.98
N ALA A 15 12.55 -2.65 15.94
CA ALA A 15 11.14 -2.97 16.22
C ALA A 15 10.39 -1.77 16.80
N VAL A 16 11.02 -1.03 17.73
CA VAL A 16 10.45 0.22 18.27
C VAL A 16 10.30 1.26 17.15
N LEU A 17 11.34 1.46 16.34
CA LEU A 17 11.31 2.39 15.20
C LEU A 17 10.22 2.02 14.17
N ALA A 18 10.05 0.72 13.86
CA ALA A 18 9.00 0.26 12.96
C ALA A 18 7.60 0.48 13.54
N GLY A 19 7.45 0.38 14.87
CA GLY A 19 6.22 0.69 15.58
C GLY A 19 5.85 2.17 15.48
N ASP A 20 6.80 3.07 15.74
CA ASP A 20 6.60 4.52 15.65
C ASP A 20 6.21 4.95 14.23
N LEU A 21 6.92 4.43 13.22
CA LEU A 21 6.60 4.67 11.80
C LEU A 21 5.20 4.17 11.43
N GLN A 22 4.74 3.05 12.01
CA GLN A 22 3.38 2.57 11.78
C GLN A 22 2.32 3.47 12.43
N ILE A 23 2.60 4.02 13.61
CA ILE A 23 1.69 4.96 14.27
C ILE A 23 1.59 6.24 13.44
N GLU A 24 2.71 6.84 13.06
CA GLU A 24 2.73 8.04 12.22
C GLU A 24 2.01 7.81 10.89
N GLY A 25 2.24 6.68 10.22
CA GLY A 25 1.57 6.34 8.97
C GLY A 25 0.05 6.18 9.14
N LYS A 26 -0.40 5.62 10.27
CA LYS A 26 -1.84 5.49 10.56
C LYS A 26 -2.47 6.86 10.85
N THR A 27 -1.76 7.73 11.57
CA THR A 27 -2.21 9.11 11.82
C THR A 27 -2.37 9.86 10.51
N ALA A 28 -1.36 9.82 9.64
CA ALA A 28 -1.43 10.45 8.32
C ALA A 28 -2.60 9.92 7.47
N LEU A 29 -2.86 8.60 7.49
CA LEU A 29 -4.05 8.04 6.84
C LEU A 29 -5.36 8.58 7.41
N SER A 30 -5.46 8.71 8.74
CA SER A 30 -6.66 9.23 9.39
C SER A 30 -6.91 10.71 9.07
N GLU A 31 -5.85 11.45 8.77
CA GLU A 31 -5.88 12.85 8.33
C GLU A 31 -6.15 13.00 6.81
N GLY A 32 -6.20 11.89 6.07
CA GLY A 32 -6.38 11.87 4.62
C GLY A 32 -5.10 12.09 3.82
N ASP A 33 -3.94 12.21 4.49
CA ASP A 33 -2.63 12.34 3.84
C ASP A 33 -2.07 10.95 3.48
N ALA A 34 -2.62 10.37 2.42
CA ALA A 34 -2.16 9.09 1.89
C ALA A 34 -0.69 9.15 1.42
N ALA A 35 -0.19 10.30 0.97
CA ALA A 35 1.18 10.44 0.49
C ALA A 35 2.19 10.29 1.65
N SER A 36 1.97 10.98 2.76
CA SER A 36 2.79 10.84 3.96
C SER A 36 2.67 9.44 4.56
N ALA A 37 1.48 8.86 4.57
CA ALA A 37 1.29 7.48 5.05
C ALA A 37 2.11 6.47 4.24
N ILE A 38 2.14 6.59 2.90
CA ILE A 38 2.96 5.72 2.05
C ILE A 38 4.43 5.81 2.43
N ILE A 39 4.95 7.02 2.67
CA ILE A 39 6.34 7.22 3.07
C ILE A 39 6.62 6.46 4.38
N LYS A 40 5.79 6.69 5.41
CA LYS A 40 5.98 6.09 6.74
C LYS A 40 5.86 4.57 6.73
N PHE A 41 4.86 4.02 6.05
CA PHE A 41 4.75 2.56 5.93
C PHE A 41 5.84 1.95 5.05
N THR A 42 6.34 2.67 4.06
CA THR A 42 7.50 2.20 3.26
C THR A 42 8.75 2.15 4.12
N GLU A 43 8.98 3.14 4.96
CA GLU A 43 10.09 3.14 5.93
C GLU A 43 9.92 2.00 6.94
N ALA A 44 8.72 1.81 7.50
CA ALA A 44 8.43 0.69 8.40
C ALA A 44 8.72 -0.67 7.72
N ALA A 45 8.30 -0.84 6.46
CA ALA A 45 8.56 -2.05 5.68
C ALA A 45 10.03 -2.23 5.27
N LYS A 46 10.85 -1.18 5.26
CA LYS A 46 12.31 -1.29 5.10
C LYS A 46 12.97 -1.80 6.38
N VAL A 47 12.50 -1.34 7.53
CA VAL A 47 13.01 -1.76 8.85
C VAL A 47 12.59 -3.21 9.15
N ASN A 48 11.33 -3.55 8.93
CA ASN A 48 10.84 -4.93 9.00
C ASN A 48 10.10 -5.34 7.71
N PRO A 49 10.83 -5.95 6.75
CA PRO A 49 10.25 -6.41 5.49
C PRO A 49 9.25 -7.57 5.62
N PHE A 50 9.14 -8.21 6.78
CA PHE A 50 8.29 -9.37 7.01
C PHE A 50 7.10 -9.06 7.91
N ASP A 51 6.83 -7.78 8.20
CA ASP A 51 5.65 -7.37 8.96
C ASP A 51 4.40 -7.33 8.06
N PRO A 52 3.46 -8.28 8.21
CA PRO A 52 2.25 -8.31 7.42
C PRO A 52 1.31 -7.14 7.73
N ALA A 53 1.37 -6.54 8.93
CA ALA A 53 0.55 -5.38 9.28
C ALA A 53 1.05 -4.11 8.60
N ALA A 54 2.37 -3.88 8.61
CA ALA A 54 2.99 -2.75 7.90
C ALA A 54 2.72 -2.83 6.39
N LEU A 55 2.85 -4.03 5.79
CA LEU A 55 2.56 -4.24 4.37
C LEU A 55 1.07 -4.04 4.05
N ASN A 56 0.16 -4.51 4.90
CA ASN A 56 -1.26 -4.26 4.73
C ASN A 56 -1.58 -2.75 4.75
N ASN A 57 -1.02 -2.00 5.71
CA ASN A 57 -1.28 -0.56 5.80
C ASN A 57 -0.64 0.21 4.63
N LEU A 58 0.54 -0.21 4.17
CA LEU A 58 1.14 0.33 2.95
C LEU A 58 0.23 0.14 1.74
N ALA A 59 -0.32 -1.06 1.55
CA ALA A 59 -1.25 -1.33 0.46
C ALA A 59 -2.52 -0.48 0.55
N VAL A 60 -3.05 -0.27 1.76
CA VAL A 60 -4.20 0.61 2.00
C VAL A 60 -3.88 2.05 1.57
N ALA A 61 -2.71 2.57 1.95
CA ALA A 61 -2.30 3.92 1.57
C ALA A 61 -2.03 4.04 0.05
N LEU A 62 -1.42 3.03 -0.57
CA LEU A 62 -1.23 2.97 -2.02
C LEU A 62 -2.57 2.98 -2.78
N ALA A 63 -3.55 2.21 -2.30
CA ALA A 63 -4.89 2.19 -2.87
C ALA A 63 -5.58 3.56 -2.77
N ALA A 64 -5.46 4.24 -1.63
CA ALA A 64 -5.99 5.60 -1.44
C ALA A 64 -5.35 6.63 -2.38
N GLN A 65 -4.10 6.42 -2.80
CA GLN A 65 -3.42 7.26 -3.81
C GLN A 65 -3.67 6.81 -5.26
N GLY A 66 -4.49 5.76 -5.47
CA GLY A 66 -4.79 5.23 -6.80
C GLY A 66 -3.70 4.33 -7.41
N ASN A 67 -2.71 3.91 -6.62
CA ASN A 67 -1.63 3.00 -7.05
C ASN A 67 -2.08 1.53 -6.88
N TYR A 68 -3.12 1.13 -7.62
CA TYR A 68 -3.83 -0.13 -7.41
C TYR A 68 -2.99 -1.39 -7.67
N GLU A 69 -2.09 -1.35 -8.65
CA GLU A 69 -1.20 -2.48 -8.95
C GLU A 69 -0.24 -2.76 -7.80
N LYS A 70 0.45 -1.71 -7.33
CA LYS A 70 1.35 -1.82 -6.18
C LYS A 70 0.59 -2.20 -4.90
N ALA A 71 -0.63 -1.70 -4.72
CA ALA A 71 -1.47 -2.09 -3.59
C ALA A 71 -1.80 -3.59 -3.61
N LEU A 72 -2.18 -4.12 -4.79
CA LEU A 72 -2.45 -5.55 -4.98
C LEU A 72 -1.20 -6.40 -4.70
N GLU A 73 -0.06 -6.08 -5.31
CA GLU A 73 1.21 -6.80 -5.09
C GLU A 73 1.61 -6.80 -3.61
N THR A 74 1.44 -5.66 -2.94
CA THR A 74 1.77 -5.50 -1.51
C THR A 74 0.83 -6.32 -0.63
N LEU A 75 -0.48 -6.36 -0.93
CA LEU A 75 -1.45 -7.21 -0.23
C LEU A 75 -1.17 -8.69 -0.44
N GLU A 76 -0.78 -9.11 -1.64
CA GLU A 76 -0.40 -10.49 -1.91
C GLU A 76 0.83 -10.91 -1.11
N ARG A 77 1.80 -10.01 -0.95
CA ARG A 77 2.95 -10.25 -0.06
C ARG A 77 2.51 -10.36 1.40
N ALA A 78 1.67 -9.45 1.89
CA ALA A 78 1.14 -9.49 3.25
C ALA A 78 0.37 -10.79 3.51
N TYR A 79 -0.43 -11.25 2.55
CA TYR A 79 -1.18 -12.50 2.62
C TYR A 79 -0.27 -13.73 2.65
N ARG A 80 0.81 -13.76 1.83
CA ARG A 80 1.79 -14.86 1.88
C ARG A 80 2.45 -15.00 3.25
N LEU A 81 2.68 -13.89 3.94
CA LEU A 81 3.31 -13.88 5.27
C LEU A 81 2.34 -14.27 6.39
N ALA A 82 1.06 -13.92 6.26
CA ALA A 82 0.06 -14.22 7.27
C ALA A 82 -1.30 -14.59 6.65
N PRO A 83 -1.41 -15.80 6.07
CA PRO A 83 -2.56 -16.20 5.27
C PRO A 83 -3.84 -16.37 6.08
N THR A 84 -3.76 -16.45 7.41
CA THR A 84 -4.90 -16.60 8.33
C THR A 84 -5.41 -15.27 8.89
N ARG A 85 -4.76 -14.13 8.58
CA ARG A 85 -5.22 -12.80 9.02
C ARG A 85 -6.43 -12.34 8.20
N GLY A 86 -7.59 -12.28 8.86
CA GLY A 86 -8.87 -11.96 8.21
C GLY A 86 -8.94 -10.55 7.61
N ASP A 87 -8.28 -9.56 8.20
CA ASP A 87 -8.20 -8.20 7.66
C ASP A 87 -7.42 -8.15 6.34
N ILE A 88 -6.29 -8.85 6.26
CA ILE A 88 -5.50 -8.96 5.03
C ILE A 88 -6.27 -9.71 3.94
N GLN A 89 -6.95 -10.80 4.29
CA GLN A 89 -7.79 -11.55 3.35
C GLN A 89 -8.90 -10.67 2.77
N ALA A 90 -9.61 -9.93 3.64
CA ALA A 90 -10.68 -9.04 3.23
C ALA A 90 -10.18 -7.94 2.29
N ASN A 91 -9.04 -7.32 2.62
CA ASN A 91 -8.43 -6.28 1.80
C ASN A 91 -7.97 -6.82 0.44
N LEU A 92 -7.30 -7.98 0.42
CA LEU A 92 -6.86 -8.62 -0.83
C LEU A 92 -8.04 -9.00 -1.71
N GLN A 93 -9.10 -9.57 -1.14
CA GLN A 93 -10.30 -9.93 -1.89
C GLN A 93 -11.00 -8.71 -2.49
N SER A 94 -11.10 -7.62 -1.71
CA SER A 94 -11.69 -6.37 -2.16
C SER A 94 -10.87 -5.75 -3.31
N MET A 95 -9.54 -5.74 -3.17
CA MET A 95 -8.62 -5.24 -4.19
C MET A 95 -8.71 -6.07 -5.48
N ARG A 96 -8.67 -7.40 -5.39
CA ARG A 96 -8.81 -8.29 -6.56
C ARG A 96 -10.13 -8.09 -7.29
N THR A 97 -11.23 -7.94 -6.54
CA THR A 97 -12.56 -7.70 -7.11
C THR A 97 -12.60 -6.36 -7.84
N TRP A 98 -12.00 -5.31 -7.26
CA TRP A 98 -11.94 -4.00 -7.88
C TRP A 98 -11.06 -4.01 -9.14
N VAL A 99 -9.86 -4.59 -9.08
CA VAL A 99 -8.95 -4.69 -10.23
C VAL A 99 -9.57 -5.50 -11.36
N ALA A 100 -10.20 -6.65 -11.09
CA ALA A 100 -10.85 -7.45 -12.12
C ALA A 100 -11.97 -6.69 -12.86
N ARG A 101 -12.72 -5.84 -12.15
CA ARG A 101 -13.78 -5.00 -12.75
C ARG A 101 -13.24 -3.81 -13.52
N ASN A 102 -12.09 -3.27 -13.10
CA ASN A 102 -11.53 -2.03 -13.64
C ASN A 102 -10.27 -2.23 -14.49
N ALA A 103 -9.86 -3.47 -14.79
CA ALA A 103 -8.64 -3.77 -15.52
C ALA A 103 -8.49 -2.99 -16.85
N PRO A 104 -9.54 -2.84 -17.70
CA PRO A 104 -9.43 -2.02 -18.91
C PRO A 104 -9.09 -0.55 -18.59
N GLN A 105 -9.65 0.00 -17.53
CA GLN A 105 -9.45 1.41 -17.14
C GLN A 105 -8.07 1.65 -16.52
N ILE A 106 -7.56 0.70 -15.72
CA ILE A 106 -6.20 0.76 -15.17
C ILE A 106 -5.17 0.79 -16.31
N GLN A 107 -5.34 -0.12 -17.27
CA GLN A 107 -4.42 -0.25 -18.41
C GLN A 107 -4.50 0.96 -19.36
N LEU A 108 -5.68 1.56 -19.53
CA LEU A 108 -5.86 2.82 -20.27
C LEU A 108 -5.17 4.02 -19.58
N LYS A 109 -5.10 4.04 -18.24
CA LYS A 109 -4.42 5.11 -17.50
C LYS A 109 -2.91 4.98 -17.62
N GLU A 110 -2.34 3.79 -17.43
CA GLU A 110 -0.88 3.58 -17.53
C GLU A 110 -0.34 3.80 -18.94
N SER A 111 -1.10 3.37 -19.96
CA SER A 111 -0.72 3.57 -21.37
C SER A 111 -0.74 5.05 -21.81
N LYS A 112 -1.43 5.93 -21.07
CA LYS A 112 -1.60 7.36 -21.43
C LYS A 112 -0.67 8.33 -20.69
N VAL A 113 0.22 7.90 -19.80
CA VAL A 113 1.06 8.83 -19.03
C VAL A 113 2.34 9.25 -19.78
N LYS A 114 2.29 10.40 -20.47
CA LYS A 114 3.39 11.39 -20.44
C LYS A 114 2.96 12.54 -19.53
N PRO A 115 3.85 13.11 -18.69
CA PRO A 115 3.43 14.14 -17.75
C PRO A 115 3.18 15.43 -18.52
N VAL A 116 1.91 15.73 -18.82
CA VAL A 116 1.52 17.00 -19.42
C VAL A 116 0.28 17.51 -18.70
N VAL A 117 0.43 18.76 -18.25
CA VAL A 117 -0.50 19.71 -17.63
C VAL A 117 -1.98 19.32 -17.65
N ASN A 118 -2.58 19.43 -16.46
CA ASN A 118 -4.00 19.25 -16.16
C ASN A 118 -4.89 20.06 -17.12
N THR A 119 -5.50 19.37 -18.08
CA THR A 119 -6.75 19.80 -18.72
C THR A 119 -7.61 18.57 -18.99
N TYR A 120 -8.31 18.02 -17.99
CA TYR A 120 -9.46 17.13 -18.26
C TYR A 120 -10.62 17.34 -17.28
N PRO A 121 -11.87 17.37 -17.80
CA PRO A 121 -13.10 17.52 -17.02
C PRO A 121 -13.47 16.19 -16.33
N ASP A 122 -14.18 16.28 -15.21
CA ASP A 122 -14.38 15.26 -14.15
C ASP A 122 -15.00 13.89 -14.55
N ALA A 123 -15.11 13.54 -15.84
CA ALA A 123 -15.90 12.40 -16.33
C ALA A 123 -15.13 11.07 -16.51
N ASP A 124 -13.79 11.07 -16.57
CA ASP A 124 -12.97 9.87 -16.85
C ASP A 124 -12.28 9.27 -15.61
N ILE A 125 -12.70 9.69 -14.41
CA ILE A 125 -12.13 9.20 -13.15
C ILE A 125 -12.80 7.85 -12.80
N PRO A 126 -12.04 6.74 -12.70
CA PRO A 126 -12.59 5.48 -12.19
C PRO A 126 -13.22 5.72 -10.81
N PRO A 127 -14.38 5.12 -10.50
CA PRO A 127 -14.99 5.30 -9.21
C PRO A 127 -14.02 4.86 -8.11
N GLU A 128 -13.88 5.68 -7.07
CA GLU A 128 -13.05 5.37 -5.91
C GLU A 128 -13.40 3.96 -5.40
N PRO A 129 -12.41 3.09 -5.15
CA PRO A 129 -12.70 1.80 -4.57
C PRO A 129 -13.40 1.99 -3.22
N PRO A 130 -14.30 1.07 -2.84
CA PRO A 130 -14.84 1.11 -1.48
C PRO A 130 -13.68 1.10 -0.48
N PRO A 131 -13.74 1.93 0.58
CA PRO A 131 -12.65 2.05 1.53
C PRO A 131 -12.36 0.67 2.15
N LEU A 132 -11.07 0.32 2.20
CA LEU A 132 -10.62 -0.95 2.79
C LEU A 132 -10.81 -0.99 4.32
N TRP A 133 -11.15 0.14 4.94
CA TRP A 133 -11.43 0.26 6.36
C TRP A 133 -12.85 0.77 6.59
N LYS A 134 -13.52 0.25 7.61
CA LYS A 134 -14.74 0.85 8.14
C LYS A 134 -14.35 1.92 9.17
N LYS A 135 -14.97 3.10 9.09
CA LYS A 135 -14.93 4.12 10.15
C LYS A 135 -15.61 3.61 11.42
#